data_AF-A0AAF0JBC5-F1
#
_entry.id   AF-A0AAF0JBC5-F1
#
_cell.length_a   1.000
_cell.length_b   1.000
_cell.length_c   1.000
_cell.angle_alpha   90.00
_cell.angle_beta   90.00
_cell.angle_gamma   90.00
#
_symmetry.space_group_name_H-M   'P 1'
#
loop_
_entity.id
_entity.type
_entity.pdbx_description
1 polymer ?
#
loop_
_entity_poly.entity_id
_entity_poly.type
_entity_poly.pdbx_seq_one_letter_code
_entity_poly.pdbx_strand_id
1 'polypeptide(L)'
;MRGVCDPLREELAECLAKSDCVRRGIAPRDCLKNHQDEFSKECQQTYKGFVDCKRSFWDMRKRFRGIPGAEYSGSSLYGTAEKRG
;
A
#
# COMPACT_ATOMS: atom_id res chain seq x y z
N MET A 1 -18.86 2.51 3.12
CA MET A 1 -18.21 3.60 2.35
C MET A 1 -16.89 3.06 1.85
N ARG A 2 -16.70 3.00 0.52
CA ARG A 2 -15.40 2.63 -0.04
C ARG A 2 -14.52 3.88 -0.11
N GLY A 3 -13.38 3.88 0.57
CA GLY A 3 -12.37 4.94 0.55
C GLY A 3 -11.35 4.73 -0.58
N VAL A 4 -10.67 5.81 -0.98
CA VAL A 4 -9.64 5.79 -2.04
C VAL A 4 -8.52 4.77 -1.79
N CYS A 5 -8.23 4.48 -0.51
CA CYS A 5 -7.19 3.52 -0.11
C CYS A 5 -7.71 2.11 0.20
N ASP A 6 -9.00 1.82 -0.03
CA ASP A 6 -9.54 0.48 0.21
C ASP A 6 -8.94 -0.63 -0.66
N PRO A 7 -8.64 -0.45 -1.96
CA PRO A 7 -7.97 -1.52 -2.72
C PRO A 7 -6.61 -1.87 -2.12
N LEU A 8 -5.82 -0.86 -1.72
CA LEU A 8 -4.55 -1.06 -1.02
C LEU A 8 -4.73 -1.75 0.34
N ARG A 9 -5.86 -1.51 1.02
CA ARG A 9 -6.18 -2.15 2.30
C ARG A 9 -6.53 -3.63 2.11
N GLU A 10 -7.29 -3.97 1.09
CA GLU A 10 -7.65 -5.35 0.75
C GLU A 10 -6.38 -6.14 0.40
N GLU A 11 -5.53 -5.59 -0.47
CA GLU A 11 -4.26 -6.21 -0.86
C GLU A 11 -3.30 -6.37 0.34
N LEU A 12 -3.21 -5.36 1.21
CA LEU A 12 -2.44 -5.46 2.44
C LEU A 12 -2.99 -6.55 3.37
N ALA A 13 -4.31 -6.68 3.48
CA ALA A 13 -4.94 -7.70 4.31
C ALA A 13 -4.65 -9.11 3.78
N GLU A 14 -4.71 -9.32 2.46
CA GLU A 14 -4.33 -10.57 1.84
C GLU A 14 -2.86 -10.90 2.11
N CYS A 15 -1.97 -9.92 2.00
CA CYS A 15 -0.57 -10.14 2.27
C CYS A 15 -0.30 -10.49 3.75
N LEU A 16 -0.95 -9.79 4.68
CA LEU A 16 -0.85 -10.08 6.10
C LEU A 16 -1.38 -11.49 6.42
N ALA A 17 -2.44 -11.94 5.75
CA ALA A 17 -2.98 -13.29 5.91
C ALA A 17 -2.01 -14.38 5.41
N LYS A 18 -1.18 -14.09 4.39
CA LYS A 18 -0.13 -14.99 3.89
C LYS A 18 1.10 -15.02 4.80
N SER A 19 1.32 -13.97 5.59
CA SER A 19 2.52 -13.85 6.43
C SER A 19 2.49 -14.75 7.66
N ASP A 20 3.65 -15.25 8.06
CA ASP A 20 3.78 -16.07 9.26
C ASP A 20 3.59 -15.30 10.56
N CYS A 21 3.86 -13.99 10.59
CA CYS A 21 3.75 -13.19 11.81
C CYS A 21 2.31 -13.15 12.35
N VAL A 22 1.31 -12.93 11.48
CA VAL A 22 -0.10 -12.95 11.89
C VAL A 22 -0.55 -14.37 12.22
N ARG A 23 -0.02 -15.36 11.51
CA ARG A 23 -0.31 -16.79 11.75
C ARG A 23 0.19 -17.28 13.11
N ARG A 24 1.24 -16.66 13.66
CA ARG A 24 1.73 -16.88 15.04
C ARG A 24 0.84 -16.26 16.13
N GLY A 25 -0.23 -15.54 15.76
CA GLY A 25 -1.15 -14.88 16.69
C GLY A 25 -0.70 -13.48 17.13
N ILE A 26 0.32 -12.91 16.49
CA ILE A 26 0.76 -11.54 16.75
C ILE A 26 -0.23 -10.57 16.09
N ALA A 27 -0.55 -9.47 16.77
CA ALA A 27 -1.44 -8.47 16.22
C ALA A 27 -0.86 -7.89 14.90
N PRO A 28 -1.67 -7.71 13.84
CA PRO A 28 -1.17 -7.23 12.54
C PRO A 28 -0.43 -5.88 12.64
N ARG A 29 -0.87 -5.02 13.55
CA ARG A 29 -0.20 -3.73 13.85
C ARG A 29 1.22 -3.90 14.40
N ASP A 30 1.46 -4.96 15.15
CA ASP A 30 2.74 -5.22 15.83
C ASP A 30 3.67 -5.95 14.85
N CYS A 31 3.12 -6.82 13.99
CA CYS A 31 3.84 -7.36 12.83
C CYS A 31 4.36 -6.27 11.91
N LEU A 32 3.51 -5.30 11.54
CA LEU A 32 3.90 -4.17 10.69
C LEU A 32 4.90 -3.22 11.33
N LYS A 33 5.13 -3.28 12.64
CA LYS A 33 6.10 -2.43 13.34
C LYS A 33 7.42 -3.14 13.60
N ASN A 34 7.37 -4.39 14.05
CA ASN A 34 8.52 -5.11 14.58
C ASN A 34 9.04 -6.20 13.64
N HIS A 35 8.23 -6.62 12.66
CA HIS A 35 8.51 -7.75 11.77
C HIS A 35 8.40 -7.36 10.30
N GLN A 36 8.69 -6.09 9.95
CA GLN A 36 8.64 -5.64 8.55
C GLN A 36 9.54 -6.48 7.63
N ASP A 37 10.66 -6.97 8.18
CA ASP A 37 11.68 -7.73 7.46
C ASP A 37 11.25 -9.18 7.18
N GLU A 38 10.25 -9.71 7.91
CA GLU A 38 9.68 -11.05 7.70
C GLU A 38 8.72 -11.10 6.49
N PHE A 39 8.34 -9.95 5.94
CA PHE A 39 7.43 -9.89 4.81
C PHE A 39 8.17 -9.86 3.47
N SER A 40 7.53 -10.40 2.43
CA SER A 40 8.00 -10.25 1.04
C SER A 40 8.09 -8.77 0.65
N LYS A 41 9.01 -8.45 -0.27
CA LYS A 41 9.21 -7.09 -0.80
C LYS A 41 7.92 -6.49 -1.36
N GLU A 42 7.06 -7.29 -1.99
CA GLU A 42 5.74 -6.84 -2.47
C GLU A 42 4.87 -6.33 -1.32
N CYS A 43 4.78 -7.08 -0.22
CA CYS A 43 4.01 -6.68 0.95
C CYS A 43 4.47 -5.35 1.55
N GLN A 44 5.79 -5.17 1.62
CA GLN A 44 6.40 -3.94 2.11
C GLN A 44 6.06 -2.76 1.19
N GLN A 45 6.01 -3.00 -0.12
CA GLN A 45 5.60 -2.01 -1.12
C GLN A 45 4.13 -1.62 -0.94
N THR A 46 3.23 -2.59 -0.82
CA THR A 46 1.79 -2.37 -0.60
C THR A 46 1.54 -1.63 0.72
N TYR A 47 2.26 -1.99 1.79
CA TYR A 47 2.18 -1.29 3.08
C TYR A 47 2.61 0.17 2.97
N LYS A 48 3.74 0.45 2.30
CA LYS A 48 4.19 1.82 2.04
C LYS A 48 3.15 2.59 1.23
N GLY A 49 2.61 1.99 0.17
CA GLY A 49 1.55 2.59 -0.65
C GLY A 49 0.29 2.91 0.16
N PHE A 50 -0.15 2.01 1.05
CA PHE A 50 -1.29 2.24 1.94
C PHE A 50 -1.04 3.39 2.92
N VAL A 51 0.13 3.44 3.55
CA VAL A 51 0.52 4.52 4.47
C VAL A 51 0.60 5.85 3.74
N ASP A 52 1.16 5.89 2.54
CA ASP A 52 1.27 7.09 1.73
C ASP A 52 -0.07 7.55 1.17
N CYS A 53 -0.95 6.63 0.77
CA CYS A 53 -2.33 6.93 0.39
C CYS A 53 -3.08 7.58 1.57
N LYS A 54 -2.99 6.98 2.75
CA LYS A 54 -3.63 7.51 3.96
C LYS A 54 -3.05 8.88 4.31
N ARG A 55 -1.73 9.05 4.32
CA ARG A 55 -1.07 10.36 4.58
C ARG A 55 -1.51 11.42 3.58
N SER A 56 -1.60 11.07 2.29
CA SER A 56 -2.00 12.00 1.23
C SER A 56 -3.48 12.41 1.32
N PHE A 57 -4.32 11.58 1.95
CA PHE A 57 -5.71 11.91 2.19
C PHE A 57 -5.88 13.04 3.24
N TRP A 58 -5.08 12.98 4.31
CA TRP A 58 -5.07 13.96 5.40
C TRP A 58 -4.21 15.19 5.09
N ASP A 59 -3.16 15.05 4.26
CA ASP A 59 -2.29 16.14 3.87
C ASP A 59 -2.83 16.89 2.64
N MET A 60 -3.55 17.98 2.90
CA MET A 60 -4.09 18.87 1.85
C MET A 60 -2.99 19.48 0.95
N ARG A 61 -1.73 19.56 1.38
CA ARG A 61 -0.63 20.14 0.57
C ARG A 61 -0.19 19.21 -0.58
N LYS A 62 -0.45 17.91 -0.50
CA LYS A 62 -0.20 16.97 -1.61
C LYS A 62 -1.33 16.96 -2.66
N ARG A 63 -2.51 17.51 -2.35
CA ARG A 63 -3.62 17.62 -3.30
C ARG A 63 -3.30 18.54 -4.49
N PHE A 64 -2.43 19.53 -4.31
CA PHE A 64 -2.13 20.53 -5.36
C PHE A 64 -0.98 20.16 -6.30
N ARG A 65 -0.08 19.25 -5.91
CA ARG A 65 1.12 18.92 -6.70
C ARG A 65 1.09 17.52 -7.32
N GLY A 66 -0.01 16.80 -7.14
CA GLY A 66 -0.06 15.36 -7.40
C GLY A 66 0.79 14.61 -6.38
N ILE A 67 0.45 13.34 -6.14
CA ILE A 67 1.30 12.45 -5.36
C ILE A 67 2.35 11.92 -6.34
N PRO A 68 3.65 12.27 -6.21
CA PRO A 68 4.67 11.74 -7.10
C PRO A 68 4.73 10.21 -6.94
N GLY A 69 4.31 9.50 -7.98
CA GLY A 69 4.34 8.03 -8.05
C GLY A 69 3.08 7.29 -7.57
N ALA A 70 1.97 7.96 -7.21
CA ALA A 70 0.71 7.27 -6.95
C ALA A 70 -0.15 7.26 -8.21
N GLU A 71 0.06 6.24 -9.02
CA GLU A 71 -0.70 6.07 -10.23
C GLU A 71 -2.02 5.27 -9.96
N TYR A 72 -2.95 5.78 -9.15
CA TYR A 72 -4.24 5.09 -8.90
C TYR A 72 -5.00 4.81 -10.23
N SER A 73 -5.05 3.55 -10.66
CA SER A 73 -5.75 3.12 -11.88
C SER A 73 -7.21 2.76 -11.58
N GLY A 74 -8.00 3.77 -11.22
CA GLY A 74 -9.40 3.80 -11.61
C GLY A 74 -9.51 4.48 -12.97
N SER A 75 -9.05 3.80 -14.03
CA SER A 75 -8.81 4.31 -15.39
C SER A 75 -7.76 5.44 -15.47
N SER A 76 -6.64 5.14 -16.12
CA SER A 76 -5.54 6.09 -16.40
C SER A 76 -4.85 6.59 -15.13
N LEU A 77 -4.02 5.75 -14.52
CA LEU A 77 -2.72 6.30 -14.16
C LEU A 77 -1.61 5.23 -14.15
N TYR A 78 -1.71 3.94 -13.79
CA TYR A 78 -0.52 3.04 -13.91
C TYR A 78 -0.33 2.57 -15.36
N GLY A 79 0.58 3.18 -16.11
CA GLY A 79 0.68 2.86 -17.53
C GLY A 79 1.83 3.47 -18.32
N THR A 80 3.05 3.56 -17.78
CA THR A 80 4.25 3.67 -18.63
C THR A 80 5.46 2.93 -18.04
N ALA A 81 5.35 1.62 -17.91
CA ALA A 81 6.50 0.75 -18.11
C ALA A 81 6.17 -0.20 -19.27
N GLU A 82 7.06 -0.23 -20.26
CA GLU A 82 7.09 -1.12 -21.44
C GLU A 82 6.36 -0.61 -22.70
N LYS A 83 7.12 0.05 -23.60
CA LYS A 83 7.51 -0.52 -24.91
C LYS A 83 8.48 0.38 -25.72
N ARG A 84 9.64 -0.22 -26.04
CA ARG A 84 10.36 -0.27 -27.34
C ARG A 84 10.88 1.02 -28.02
N GLY A 85 12.16 0.98 -28.37
CA GLY A 85 12.80 1.84 -29.39
C GLY A 85 14.30 1.98 -29.18
#